data_AF-A0A7Z9FUC2-F1
#
_entry.id   AF-A0A7Z9FUC2-F1
#
_cell.length_a   1.000
_cell.length_b   1.000
_cell.length_c   1.000
_cell.angle_alpha   90.00
_cell.angle_beta   90.00
_cell.angle_gamma   90.00
#
_symmetry.space_group_name_H-M   'P 1'
#
loop_
_entity.id
_entity.type
_entity.pdbx_description
1 polymer ?
#
loop_
_entity_poly.entity_id
_entity_poly.type
_entity_poly.pdbx_seq_one_letter_code
_entity_poly.pdbx_strand_id
1 'polypeptide(L)'
;MRNKVAGATNRRMKALAEKLKQLSLKKVLSVQIWKQFGHWLFWHSSIKRNRVRKLIERLTLLDQGSLAEITGLRDAVFGKVCLGLKPAEWDRFLECVNIVRQPLGFEQIFICSIYPQILRRGFGVTSIPSDQLHRIDVEIGYLGHNEDYFFWVFETDGASRDDPAKTFVPEKHIRGDKYYLVYRLGVAGLVESGNLNPLQWMISCQTFFNNIMADLKRRNYQVTAALISDFELGRLSLLRRLALDKLKKR
;
A
#
# COMPACT_ATOMS: atom_id res chain seq x y z
N MET A 1 2.56 62.44 4.24
CA MET A 1 2.16 61.60 5.41
C MET A 1 1.38 60.32 5.07
N ARG A 2 0.69 60.19 3.91
CA ARG A 2 -0.12 58.99 3.57
C ARG A 2 0.67 57.68 3.31
N ASN A 3 1.93 57.73 2.86
CA ASN A 3 2.71 56.52 2.53
C ASN A 3 3.30 55.77 3.74
N LYS A 4 3.49 56.42 4.90
CA LYS A 4 4.00 55.74 6.11
C LYS A 4 2.91 54.93 6.83
N VAL A 5 1.65 55.36 6.74
CA VAL A 5 0.51 54.68 7.37
C VAL A 5 0.17 53.38 6.64
N ALA A 6 0.15 53.38 5.30
CA ALA A 6 -0.11 52.18 4.49
C ALA A 6 0.94 51.07 4.71
N GLY A 7 2.22 51.44 4.84
CA GLY A 7 3.31 50.48 5.13
C GLY A 7 3.21 49.85 6.52
N ALA A 8 2.76 50.60 7.53
CA ALA A 8 2.56 50.10 8.88
C ALA A 8 1.35 49.16 8.99
N THR A 9 0.25 49.46 8.29
CA THR A 9 -0.95 48.61 8.27
C THR A 9 -0.67 47.28 7.56
N ASN A 10 0.09 47.29 6.47
CA ASN A 10 0.43 46.08 5.73
C ASN A 10 1.35 45.14 6.55
N ARG A 11 2.30 45.69 7.30
CA ARG A 11 3.14 44.90 8.23
C ARG A 11 2.33 44.29 9.38
N ARG A 12 1.37 45.04 9.94
CA ARG A 12 0.47 44.51 10.99
C ARG A 12 -0.43 43.39 10.48
N MET A 13 -1.02 43.53 9.29
CA MET A 13 -1.84 42.45 8.70
C MET A 13 -1.01 41.20 8.39
N LYS A 14 0.23 41.36 7.91
CA LYS A 14 1.14 40.23 7.65
C LYS A 14 1.51 39.49 8.94
N ALA A 15 1.82 40.22 10.02
CA ALA A 15 2.09 39.65 11.33
C ALA A 15 0.86 38.94 11.95
N LEU A 16 -0.34 39.48 11.71
CA LEU A 16 -1.60 38.89 12.18
C LEU A 16 -1.94 37.60 11.40
N ALA A 17 -1.69 37.58 10.09
CA ALA A 17 -1.83 36.39 9.25
C ALA A 17 -0.83 35.29 9.62
N GLU A 18 0.42 35.65 9.96
CA GLU A 18 1.40 34.68 10.46
C GLU A 18 1.02 34.13 11.84
N LYS A 19 0.52 34.98 12.75
CA LYS A 19 0.02 34.51 14.06
C LYS A 19 -1.21 33.60 13.92
N LEU A 20 -2.13 33.91 13.02
CA LEU A 20 -3.29 33.06 12.72
C LEU A 20 -2.86 31.74 12.08
N LYS A 21 -1.89 31.75 11.15
CA LYS A 21 -1.28 30.52 10.61
C LYS A 21 -0.63 29.69 11.72
N GLN A 22 0.16 30.30 12.61
CA GLN A 22 0.79 29.61 13.74
C GLN A 22 -0.24 29.04 14.73
N LEU A 23 -1.33 29.76 15.02
CA LEU A 23 -2.43 29.27 15.86
C LEU A 23 -3.18 28.11 15.21
N SER A 24 -3.42 28.18 13.89
CA SER A 24 -4.03 27.08 13.13
C SER A 24 -3.13 25.85 13.07
N LEU A 25 -1.82 26.04 12.85
CA LEU A 25 -0.83 24.96 12.86
C LEU A 25 -0.73 24.34 14.24
N LYS A 26 -0.70 25.13 15.32
CA LYS A 26 -0.71 24.62 16.70
C LYS A 26 -1.97 23.82 17.02
N LYS A 27 -3.15 24.25 16.53
CA LYS A 27 -4.40 23.48 16.67
C LYS A 27 -4.40 22.20 15.83
N VAL A 28 -3.88 22.23 14.60
CA VAL A 28 -3.79 21.05 13.74
C VAL A 28 -2.76 20.06 14.30
N LEU A 29 -1.61 20.55 14.77
CA LEU A 29 -0.59 19.76 15.47
C LEU A 29 -1.13 19.21 16.78
N SER A 30 -1.87 19.99 17.58
CA SER A 30 -2.44 19.47 18.82
C SER A 30 -3.48 18.38 18.54
N VAL A 31 -4.34 18.55 17.54
CA VAL A 31 -5.30 17.50 17.12
C VAL A 31 -4.57 16.26 16.58
N GLN A 32 -3.51 16.41 15.78
CA GLN A 32 -2.68 15.28 15.34
C GLN A 32 -1.95 14.60 16.50
N ILE A 33 -1.41 15.35 17.45
CA ILE A 33 -0.74 14.85 18.65
C ILE A 33 -1.74 14.12 19.54
N TRP A 34 -2.94 14.67 19.79
CA TRP A 34 -4.00 13.99 20.53
C TRP A 34 -4.54 12.76 19.82
N LYS A 35 -4.59 12.77 18.49
CA LYS A 35 -4.95 11.58 17.69
C LYS A 35 -3.86 10.52 17.73
N GLN A 36 -2.58 10.93 17.75
CA GLN A 36 -1.44 10.05 17.96
C GLN A 36 -1.34 9.55 19.41
N PHE A 37 -1.73 10.35 20.40
CA PHE A 37 -1.75 10.00 21.82
C PHE A 37 -2.92 9.09 22.17
N GLY A 38 -4.11 9.35 21.58
CA GLY A 38 -5.26 8.46 21.64
C GLY A 38 -5.02 7.15 20.89
N HIS A 39 -4.36 7.21 19.73
CA HIS A 39 -3.76 6.01 19.13
C HIS A 39 -2.83 5.38 20.16
N TRP A 40 -1.84 6.07 20.72
CA TRP A 40 -0.80 5.52 21.60
C TRP A 40 -1.37 4.83 22.86
N LEU A 41 -2.41 5.38 23.48
CA LEU A 41 -3.18 4.79 24.58
C LEU A 41 -3.96 3.54 24.12
N PHE A 42 -4.59 3.59 22.94
CA PHE A 42 -5.23 2.42 22.33
C PHE A 42 -4.21 1.31 21.95
N TRP A 43 -3.00 1.71 21.52
CA TRP A 43 -1.80 0.87 21.28
C TRP A 43 -1.22 0.29 22.59
N HIS A 44 -1.58 0.85 23.74
CA HIS A 44 -1.10 0.43 25.07
C HIS A 44 -2.05 -0.52 25.81
N SER A 45 -3.18 -0.95 25.21
CA SER A 45 -3.97 -2.05 25.77
C SER A 45 -3.20 -3.38 25.67
N SER A 46 -2.80 -3.94 26.81
CA SER A 46 -1.95 -5.15 26.91
C SER A 46 -2.48 -6.35 26.12
N ILE A 47 -3.81 -6.47 25.98
CA ILE A 47 -4.46 -7.57 25.26
C ILE A 47 -4.13 -7.54 23.76
N LYS A 48 -4.19 -6.36 23.13
CA LYS A 48 -3.93 -6.26 21.68
C LYS A 48 -2.46 -6.53 21.37
N ARG A 49 -1.54 -6.06 22.22
CA ARG A 49 -0.11 -6.39 22.09
C ARG A 49 0.17 -7.88 22.28
N ASN A 50 -0.44 -8.52 23.28
CA ASN A 50 -0.26 -9.95 23.51
C ASN A 50 -0.76 -10.79 22.31
N ARG A 51 -1.87 -10.41 21.69
CA ARG A 51 -2.36 -11.06 20.47
C ARG A 51 -1.40 -10.87 19.30
N VAL A 52 -0.88 -9.64 19.11
CA VAL A 52 0.09 -9.35 18.05
C VAL A 52 1.40 -10.10 18.28
N ARG A 53 1.87 -10.22 19.53
CA ARG A 53 3.05 -11.03 19.87
C ARG A 53 2.85 -12.49 19.48
N LYS A 54 1.69 -13.07 19.78
CA LYS A 54 1.33 -14.43 19.33
C LYS A 54 1.27 -14.57 17.81
N LEU A 55 0.94 -13.51 17.07
CA LEU A 55 1.00 -13.53 15.60
C LEU A 55 2.43 -13.45 15.09
N ILE A 56 3.29 -12.65 15.71
CA ILE A 56 4.72 -12.58 15.40
C ILE A 56 5.38 -13.96 15.62
N GLU A 57 5.05 -14.63 16.72
CA GLU A 57 5.50 -16.00 17.02
C GLU A 57 5.08 -17.03 15.95
N ARG A 58 4.07 -16.73 15.12
CA ARG A 58 3.61 -17.57 14.01
C ARG A 58 4.24 -17.21 12.66
N LEU A 59 5.12 -16.22 12.58
CA LEU A 59 5.82 -15.88 11.35
C LEU A 59 6.80 -16.99 10.97
N THR A 60 6.90 -17.29 9.68
CA THR A 60 7.90 -18.23 9.17
C THR A 60 9.31 -17.76 9.57
N LEU A 61 10.14 -18.70 10.03
CA LEU A 61 11.53 -18.41 10.40
C LEU A 61 12.30 -17.93 9.17
N LEU A 62 13.16 -16.93 9.37
CA LEU A 62 14.05 -16.45 8.32
C LEU A 62 15.10 -17.51 7.99
N ASP A 63 15.61 -17.45 6.77
CA ASP A 63 16.70 -18.30 6.31
C ASP A 63 17.97 -18.09 7.15
N GLN A 64 18.79 -19.13 7.31
CA GLN A 64 19.96 -19.13 8.20
C GLN A 64 21.01 -18.06 7.82
N GLY A 65 21.04 -17.63 6.55
CA GLY A 65 21.90 -16.54 6.08
C GLY A 65 21.39 -15.14 6.37
N SER A 66 20.20 -15.00 6.99
CA SER A 66 19.58 -13.69 7.23
C SER A 66 20.24 -12.94 8.39
N LEU A 67 20.41 -11.63 8.24
CA LEU A 67 20.93 -10.74 9.29
C LEU A 67 19.94 -10.67 10.47
N ALA A 68 20.43 -10.81 11.70
CA ALA A 68 19.61 -10.81 12.90
C ALA A 68 18.79 -9.52 13.05
N GLU A 69 19.32 -8.39 12.59
CA GLU A 69 18.64 -7.10 12.61
C GLU A 69 17.38 -7.08 11.73
N ILE A 70 17.36 -7.86 10.65
CA ILE A 70 16.23 -7.95 9.73
C ILE A 70 15.04 -8.66 10.40
N THR A 71 15.29 -9.66 11.24
CA THR A 71 14.24 -10.28 12.07
C THR A 71 13.55 -9.24 12.94
N GLY A 72 14.33 -8.43 13.68
CA GLY A 72 13.78 -7.38 14.54
C GLY A 72 13.00 -6.32 13.77
N LEU A 73 13.50 -5.91 12.60
CA LEU A 73 12.82 -4.97 11.70
C LEU A 73 11.49 -5.55 11.18
N ARG A 74 11.52 -6.78 10.67
CA ARG A 74 10.33 -7.49 10.16
C ARG A 74 9.25 -7.58 11.23
N ASP A 75 9.60 -8.05 12.42
CA ASP A 75 8.64 -8.23 13.51
C ASP A 75 8.03 -6.89 13.93
N ALA A 76 8.84 -5.82 13.96
CA ALA A 76 8.37 -4.48 14.26
C ALA A 76 7.42 -3.93 13.19
N VAL A 77 7.72 -4.13 11.89
CA VAL A 77 6.85 -3.71 10.78
C VAL A 77 5.55 -4.52 10.79
N PHE A 78 5.62 -5.84 10.87
CA PHE A 78 4.46 -6.73 10.94
C PHE A 78 3.57 -6.37 12.13
N GLY A 79 4.14 -6.23 13.32
CA GLY A 79 3.41 -5.88 14.53
C GLY A 79 2.70 -4.53 14.41
N LYS A 80 3.38 -3.50 13.86
CA LYS A 80 2.78 -2.19 13.57
C LYS A 80 1.60 -2.32 12.60
N VAL A 81 1.73 -3.14 11.56
CA VAL A 81 0.65 -3.35 10.58
C VAL A 81 -0.54 -4.05 11.22
N CYS A 82 -0.34 -5.16 11.93
CA CYS A 82 -1.42 -5.88 12.63
C CYS A 82 -2.21 -4.98 13.58
N LEU A 83 -1.52 -4.07 14.27
CA LEU A 83 -2.15 -3.13 15.18
C LEU A 83 -3.04 -2.09 14.46
N GLY A 84 -2.77 -1.80 13.19
CA GLY A 84 -3.60 -0.95 12.33
C GLY A 84 -4.70 -1.70 11.56
N LEU A 85 -4.62 -3.01 11.42
CA LEU A 85 -5.61 -3.86 10.74
C LEU A 85 -6.77 -4.25 11.67
N LYS A 86 -7.92 -4.59 11.07
CA LYS A 86 -9.03 -5.19 11.81
C LYS A 86 -8.68 -6.64 12.18
N PRO A 87 -9.11 -7.16 13.35
CA PRO A 87 -8.81 -8.54 13.74
C PRO A 87 -9.24 -9.60 12.71
N ALA A 88 -10.33 -9.38 11.98
CA ALA A 88 -10.80 -10.28 10.93
C ALA A 88 -9.86 -10.37 9.71
N GLU A 89 -8.91 -9.43 9.57
CA GLU A 89 -7.94 -9.39 8.47
C GLU A 89 -6.61 -10.06 8.85
N TRP A 90 -6.41 -10.41 10.13
CA TRP A 90 -5.11 -10.86 10.65
C TRP A 90 -4.68 -12.21 10.10
N ASP A 91 -5.57 -13.20 10.02
CA ASP A 91 -5.19 -14.53 9.54
C ASP A 91 -4.84 -14.50 8.04
N ARG A 92 -5.65 -13.81 7.22
CA ARG A 92 -5.33 -13.60 5.79
C ARG A 92 -4.03 -12.84 5.59
N PHE A 93 -3.77 -11.83 6.43
CA PHE A 93 -2.51 -11.09 6.38
C PHE A 93 -1.31 -11.98 6.75
N LEU A 94 -1.44 -12.80 7.79
CA LEU A 94 -0.40 -13.73 8.22
C LEU A 94 -0.12 -14.80 7.16
N GLU A 95 -1.16 -15.41 6.59
CA GLU A 95 -1.05 -16.35 5.47
C GLU A 95 -0.28 -15.72 4.30
N CYS A 96 -0.62 -14.47 3.97
CA CYS A 96 0.04 -13.74 2.91
C CYS A 96 1.53 -13.53 3.16
N VAL A 97 1.92 -13.15 4.38
CA VAL A 97 3.33 -12.92 4.74
C VAL A 97 4.12 -14.24 4.84
N ASN A 98 3.46 -15.35 5.19
CA ASN A 98 4.12 -16.64 5.43
C ASN A 98 4.27 -17.53 4.19
N ILE A 99 3.72 -17.16 3.03
CA ILE A 99 3.78 -17.98 1.81
C ILE A 99 5.20 -18.20 1.26
N VAL A 100 6.16 -17.38 1.70
CA VAL A 100 7.55 -17.36 1.23
C VAL A 100 8.31 -18.60 1.68
N ARG A 101 9.01 -19.24 0.73
CA ARG A 101 9.96 -20.32 1.04
C ARG A 101 11.31 -19.73 1.45
N GLN A 102 11.78 -20.08 2.66
CA GLN A 102 13.03 -19.59 3.24
C GLN A 102 13.15 -18.06 3.19
N PRO A 103 12.28 -17.29 3.87
CA PRO A 103 12.28 -15.84 3.76
C PRO A 103 13.62 -15.20 4.19
N LEU A 104 14.07 -14.16 3.50
CA LEU A 104 15.16 -13.28 3.96
C LEU A 104 14.63 -12.13 4.83
N GLY A 105 13.32 -11.88 4.76
CA GLY A 105 12.60 -10.91 5.57
C GLY A 105 12.32 -9.59 4.86
N PHE A 106 13.09 -9.19 3.84
CA PHE A 106 12.87 -7.96 3.09
C PHE A 106 11.56 -8.00 2.30
N GLU A 107 11.28 -9.12 1.65
CA GLU A 107 10.05 -9.41 0.94
C GLU A 107 8.83 -9.40 1.87
N GLN A 108 8.98 -9.96 3.08
CA GLN A 108 7.96 -9.92 4.11
C GLN A 108 7.73 -8.49 4.61
N ILE A 109 8.79 -7.71 4.88
CA ILE A 109 8.71 -6.30 5.26
C ILE A 109 7.99 -5.49 4.19
N PHE A 110 8.31 -5.71 2.92
CA PHE A 110 7.68 -5.02 1.80
C PHE A 110 6.18 -5.28 1.74
N ILE A 111 5.78 -6.55 1.69
CA ILE A 111 4.35 -6.92 1.65
C ILE A 111 3.61 -6.41 2.88
N CYS A 112 4.19 -6.55 4.08
CA CYS A 112 3.62 -5.98 5.30
C CYS A 112 3.33 -4.49 5.15
N SER A 113 4.30 -3.74 4.62
CA SER A 113 4.24 -2.29 4.53
C SER A 113 3.18 -1.79 3.56
N ILE A 114 2.90 -2.52 2.48
CA ILE A 114 1.97 -2.12 1.43
C ILE A 114 0.56 -2.68 1.62
N TYR A 115 0.40 -3.79 2.36
CA TYR A 115 -0.88 -4.48 2.56
C TYR A 115 -2.02 -3.55 3.02
N PRO A 116 -1.85 -2.66 4.02
CA PRO A 116 -2.90 -1.73 4.42
C PRO A 116 -3.28 -0.74 3.31
N GLN A 117 -2.35 -0.36 2.44
CA GLN A 117 -2.65 0.54 1.32
C GLN A 117 -3.47 -0.16 0.26
N ILE A 118 -3.20 -1.44 0.01
CA ILE A 118 -3.97 -2.26 -0.92
C ILE A 118 -5.43 -2.34 -0.44
N LEU A 119 -5.64 -2.71 0.83
CA LEU A 119 -6.98 -2.81 1.41
C LEU A 119 -7.73 -1.47 1.41
N ARG A 120 -7.06 -0.37 1.77
CA ARG A 120 -7.68 0.98 1.77
C ARG A 120 -8.13 1.43 0.38
N ARG A 121 -7.53 0.89 -0.69
CA ARG A 121 -7.91 1.17 -2.08
C ARG A 121 -9.02 0.25 -2.59
N GLY A 122 -9.52 -0.67 -1.76
CA GLY A 122 -10.58 -1.60 -2.12
C GLY A 122 -10.11 -2.81 -2.92
N PHE A 123 -8.81 -3.07 -2.97
CA PHE A 123 -8.24 -4.24 -3.64
C PHE A 123 -8.19 -5.44 -2.69
N GLY A 124 -8.36 -6.63 -3.26
CA GLY A 124 -8.04 -7.90 -2.63
C GLY A 124 -6.57 -8.26 -2.84
N VAL A 125 -6.04 -9.10 -1.95
CA VAL A 125 -4.72 -9.73 -2.05
C VAL A 125 -4.91 -11.23 -1.96
N THR A 126 -4.38 -11.97 -2.92
CA THR A 126 -4.37 -13.42 -2.94
C THR A 126 -2.93 -13.90 -3.09
N SER A 127 -2.47 -14.74 -2.18
CA SER A 127 -1.11 -15.29 -2.25
C SER A 127 -1.00 -16.35 -3.34
N ILE A 128 0.09 -16.32 -4.07
CA ILE A 128 0.42 -17.32 -5.09
C ILE A 128 1.57 -18.17 -4.53
N PRO A 129 1.39 -19.49 -4.37
CA PRO A 129 2.49 -20.38 -4.02
C PRO A 129 3.60 -20.29 -5.06
N SER A 130 4.84 -20.16 -4.58
CA SER A 130 6.03 -20.04 -5.42
C SER A 130 7.06 -21.09 -5.03
N ASP A 131 7.70 -21.70 -6.02
CA ASP A 131 8.82 -22.62 -5.78
C ASP A 131 10.15 -21.89 -5.61
N GLN A 132 10.20 -20.59 -5.92
CA GLN A 132 11.40 -19.78 -5.78
C GLN A 132 11.65 -19.42 -4.31
N LEU A 133 12.90 -19.56 -3.89
CA LEU A 133 13.35 -19.17 -2.56
C LEU A 133 13.34 -17.64 -2.41
N HIS A 134 13.12 -17.16 -1.19
CA HIS A 134 13.21 -15.74 -0.83
C HIS A 134 12.23 -14.82 -1.59
N ARG A 135 11.22 -15.40 -2.26
CA ARG A 135 10.28 -14.67 -3.11
C ARG A 135 8.85 -14.77 -2.59
N ILE A 136 8.15 -13.64 -2.55
CA ILE A 136 6.72 -13.56 -2.25
C ILE A 136 5.97 -13.14 -3.50
N ASP A 137 5.07 -14.02 -3.95
CA ASP A 137 4.22 -13.78 -5.10
C ASP A 137 2.79 -13.50 -4.62
N VAL A 138 2.28 -12.32 -4.94
CA VAL A 138 0.92 -11.92 -4.58
C VAL A 138 0.16 -11.38 -5.78
N GLU A 139 -1.07 -11.85 -5.94
CA GLU A 139 -2.04 -11.26 -6.84
C GLU A 139 -2.78 -10.15 -6.11
N ILE A 140 -2.86 -8.98 -6.74
CA ILE A 140 -3.62 -7.83 -6.29
C ILE A 140 -4.65 -7.50 -7.36
N GLY A 141 -5.92 -7.42 -6.97
CA GLY A 141 -7.00 -7.20 -7.93
C GLY A 141 -8.25 -6.57 -7.30
N TYR A 142 -9.17 -6.11 -8.14
CA TYR A 142 -10.46 -5.58 -7.69
C TYR A 142 -11.44 -6.72 -7.43
N LEU A 143 -12.06 -6.74 -6.24
CA LEU A 143 -13.02 -7.79 -5.87
C LEU A 143 -14.46 -7.51 -6.37
N GLY A 144 -14.71 -6.35 -7.01
CA GLY A 144 -16.06 -5.88 -7.34
C GLY A 144 -16.37 -5.75 -8.84
N HIS A 145 -17.19 -6.68 -9.34
CA HIS A 145 -18.04 -6.61 -10.55
C HIS A 145 -17.44 -6.39 -11.96
N ASN A 146 -17.74 -7.38 -12.80
CA ASN A 146 -17.74 -7.43 -14.27
C ASN A 146 -16.38 -7.64 -14.96
N GLU A 147 -16.16 -8.91 -15.32
CA GLU A 147 -15.50 -9.51 -16.50
C GLU A 147 -14.21 -8.94 -17.12
N ASP A 148 -13.69 -7.80 -16.70
CA ASP A 148 -12.34 -7.31 -17.03
C ASP A 148 -11.55 -7.11 -15.74
N TYR A 149 -11.24 -8.22 -15.09
CA TYR A 149 -10.48 -8.23 -13.85
C TYR A 149 -9.01 -7.86 -14.13
N PHE A 150 -8.63 -6.63 -13.80
CA PHE A 150 -7.23 -6.25 -13.74
C PHE A 150 -6.58 -6.94 -12.54
N PHE A 151 -5.81 -7.99 -12.84
CA PHE A 151 -5.00 -8.70 -11.87
C PHE A 151 -3.53 -8.34 -12.07
N TRP A 152 -2.93 -7.77 -11.04
CA TRP A 152 -1.50 -7.53 -10.98
C TRP A 152 -0.87 -8.62 -10.17
N VAL A 153 0.19 -9.23 -10.68
CA VAL A 153 0.99 -10.16 -9.90
C VAL A 153 2.27 -9.45 -9.53
N PHE A 154 2.54 -9.35 -8.24
CA PHE A 154 3.81 -8.84 -7.73
C PHE A 154 4.66 -10.03 -7.34
N GLU A 155 5.73 -10.25 -8.09
CA GLU A 155 6.81 -11.18 -7.77
C GLU A 155 7.88 -10.39 -7.02
N THR A 156 7.82 -10.40 -5.70
CA THR A 156 8.72 -9.61 -4.85
C THR A 156 9.86 -10.48 -4.36
N ASP A 157 11.06 -10.18 -4.82
CA ASP A 157 12.29 -10.90 -4.52
C ASP A 157 13.07 -10.18 -3.40
N GLY A 158 13.30 -10.90 -2.31
CA GLY A 158 14.00 -10.41 -1.12
C GLY A 158 15.53 -10.36 -1.25
N ALA A 159 16.11 -10.98 -2.29
CA ALA A 159 17.54 -11.01 -2.55
C ALA A 159 17.97 -9.96 -3.59
N SER A 160 17.15 -9.70 -4.60
CA SER A 160 17.46 -8.70 -5.63
C SER A 160 17.18 -7.27 -5.17
N ARG A 161 17.90 -6.33 -5.78
CA ARG A 161 17.76 -4.89 -5.56
C ARG A 161 17.31 -4.23 -6.85
N ASP A 162 16.16 -3.58 -6.82
CA ASP A 162 15.78 -2.64 -7.87
C ASP A 162 16.37 -1.25 -7.64
N ASP A 163 16.63 -0.55 -8.74
CA ASP A 163 16.90 0.88 -8.73
C ASP A 163 15.58 1.65 -8.45
N PRO A 164 15.50 2.46 -7.38
CA PRO A 164 14.33 3.29 -7.09
C PRO A 164 13.90 4.23 -8.23
N ALA A 165 14.82 4.57 -9.15
CA ALA A 165 14.56 5.42 -10.32
C ALA A 165 14.16 4.62 -11.58
N LYS A 166 14.19 3.29 -11.54
CA LYS A 166 13.86 2.43 -12.66
C LYS A 166 12.41 2.61 -13.09
N THR A 167 12.19 2.70 -14.40
CA THR A 167 10.85 2.60 -14.97
C THR A 167 10.42 1.13 -14.96
N PHE A 168 9.33 0.82 -14.26
CA PHE A 168 8.78 -0.53 -14.27
C PHE A 168 8.14 -0.84 -15.62
N VAL A 169 8.61 -1.90 -16.26
CA VAL A 169 7.99 -2.47 -17.45
C VAL A 169 7.41 -3.81 -17.05
N PRO A 170 6.09 -3.90 -16.80
CA PRO A 170 5.48 -5.17 -16.44
C PRO A 170 5.51 -6.14 -17.62
N GLU A 171 5.65 -7.43 -17.33
CA GLU A 171 5.44 -8.47 -18.32
C GLU A 171 3.94 -8.76 -18.45
N LYS A 172 3.44 -8.82 -19.69
CA LYS A 172 2.05 -9.19 -19.95
C LYS A 172 1.95 -10.71 -20.04
N HIS A 173 1.12 -11.30 -19.20
CA HIS A 173 0.84 -12.72 -19.15
C HIS A 173 -0.62 -13.01 -19.47
N ILE A 174 -0.89 -14.19 -20.03
CA ILE A 174 -2.23 -14.67 -20.35
C ILE A 174 -2.45 -15.98 -19.60
N ARG A 175 -3.53 -16.08 -18.82
CA ARG A 175 -3.97 -17.32 -18.17
C ARG A 175 -5.46 -17.49 -18.46
N GLY A 176 -5.77 -18.44 -19.35
CA GLY A 176 -7.12 -18.60 -19.90
C GLY A 176 -7.49 -17.43 -20.82
N ASP A 177 -8.65 -16.83 -20.58
CA ASP A 177 -9.18 -15.65 -21.25
C ASP A 177 -8.73 -14.33 -20.63
N LYS A 178 -7.96 -14.37 -19.53
CA LYS A 178 -7.59 -13.19 -18.75
C LYS A 178 -6.15 -12.75 -18.97
N TYR A 179 -5.96 -11.43 -18.89
CA TYR A 179 -4.67 -10.77 -18.99
C TYR A 179 -4.19 -10.30 -17.61
N TYR A 180 -2.92 -10.55 -17.33
CA TYR A 180 -2.27 -10.21 -16.07
C TYR A 180 -1.02 -9.40 -16.37
N LEU A 181 -0.73 -8.41 -15.52
CA LEU A 181 0.54 -7.70 -15.56
C LEU A 181 1.40 -8.17 -14.39
N VAL A 182 2.54 -8.75 -14.70
CA VAL A 182 3.50 -9.26 -13.73
C VAL A 182 4.57 -8.20 -13.50
N TYR A 183 4.70 -7.75 -12.25
CA TYR A 183 5.73 -6.85 -11.78
C TYR A 183 6.74 -7.65 -10.97
N ARG A 184 7.97 -7.74 -11.47
CA ARG A 184 9.11 -8.27 -10.72
C ARG A 184 9.79 -7.15 -9.96
N LEU A 185 9.86 -7.29 -8.64
CA LEU A 185 10.26 -6.24 -7.71
C LEU A 185 11.39 -6.75 -6.81
N GLY A 186 12.58 -6.16 -6.92
CA GLY A 186 13.71 -6.44 -6.04
C GLY A 186 13.75 -5.49 -4.85
N VAL A 187 13.60 -6.00 -3.62
CA VAL A 187 13.37 -5.16 -2.43
C VAL A 187 14.52 -5.11 -1.41
N ALA A 188 15.60 -5.85 -1.64
CA ALA A 188 16.74 -5.94 -0.73
C ALA A 188 17.42 -4.58 -0.44
N GLY A 189 17.24 -3.57 -1.31
CA GLY A 189 17.87 -2.26 -1.20
C GLY A 189 16.92 -1.06 -1.22
N LEU A 190 15.65 -1.24 -0.81
CA LEU A 190 14.69 -0.12 -0.72
C LEU A 190 15.04 0.94 0.32
N VAL A 191 15.95 0.64 1.25
CA VAL A 191 16.53 1.60 2.19
C VAL A 191 18.04 1.48 2.17
N GLU A 192 18.75 2.61 2.32
CA GLU A 192 20.20 2.63 2.41
C GLU A 192 20.70 1.69 3.52
N SER A 193 21.77 0.95 3.20
CA SER A 193 22.41 -0.01 4.10
C SER A 193 22.72 0.62 5.46
N GLY A 194 22.19 0.03 6.52
CA GLY A 194 22.40 0.46 7.91
C GLY A 194 21.23 1.19 8.58
N ASN A 195 20.21 1.63 7.83
CA ASN A 195 19.02 2.22 8.43
C ASN A 195 17.93 1.15 8.69
N LEU A 196 17.85 0.69 9.94
CA LEU A 196 16.92 -0.33 10.42
C LEU A 196 15.66 0.27 11.07
N ASN A 197 15.32 1.53 10.74
CA ASN A 197 14.12 2.15 11.29
C ASN A 197 12.84 1.59 10.62
N PRO A 198 11.93 0.94 11.38
CA PRO A 198 10.73 0.35 10.81
C PRO A 198 9.82 1.34 10.08
N LEU A 199 9.73 2.58 10.57
CA LEU A 199 8.89 3.59 9.94
C LEU A 199 9.47 4.05 8.60
N GLN A 200 10.79 4.18 8.51
CA GLN A 200 11.46 4.57 7.27
C GLN A 200 11.27 3.48 6.21
N TRP A 201 11.46 2.21 6.58
CA TRP A 201 11.18 1.08 5.69
C TRP A 201 9.73 1.06 5.20
N MET A 202 8.77 1.26 6.10
CA MET A 202 7.37 1.34 5.71
C MET A 202 7.12 2.47 4.71
N ILE A 203 7.66 3.66 4.94
CA ILE A 203 7.51 4.81 4.03
C ILE A 203 8.16 4.53 2.68
N SER A 204 9.37 3.96 2.64
CA SER A 204 10.05 3.60 1.39
C SER A 204 9.26 2.57 0.58
N CYS A 205 8.82 1.48 1.21
CA CYS A 205 8.01 0.44 0.55
C CYS A 205 6.70 1.01 -0.01
N GLN A 206 6.04 1.85 0.78
CA GLN A 206 4.80 2.51 0.38
C GLN A 206 5.01 3.52 -0.76
N THR A 207 6.12 4.25 -0.75
CA THR A 207 6.48 5.19 -1.83
C THR A 207 6.77 4.43 -3.12
N PHE A 208 7.55 3.35 -3.03
CA PHE A 208 7.83 2.46 -4.14
C PHE A 208 6.55 1.88 -4.75
N PHE A 209 5.65 1.37 -3.90
CA PHE A 209 4.34 0.88 -4.33
C PHE A 209 3.47 1.98 -4.96
N ASN A 210 3.48 3.20 -4.43
CA ASN A 210 2.75 4.32 -5.02
C ASN A 210 3.26 4.67 -6.42
N ASN A 211 4.56 4.57 -6.67
CA ASN A 211 5.14 4.78 -8.00
C ASN A 211 4.65 3.71 -8.99
N ILE A 212 4.63 2.44 -8.56
CA ILE A 212 4.06 1.33 -9.33
C ILE A 212 2.58 1.61 -9.62
N MET A 213 1.79 2.05 -8.63
CA MET A 213 0.38 2.39 -8.82
C MET A 213 0.16 3.57 -9.77
N ALA A 214 1.07 4.55 -9.80
CA ALA A 214 1.00 5.68 -10.72
C ALA A 214 1.29 5.25 -12.16
N ASP A 215 2.32 4.41 -12.36
CA ASP A 215 2.62 3.78 -13.65
C ASP A 215 1.44 2.91 -14.12
N LEU A 216 0.91 2.07 -13.22
CA LEU A 216 -0.29 1.27 -13.46
C LEU A 216 -1.48 2.11 -13.89
N LYS A 217 -1.75 3.21 -13.21
CA LYS A 217 -2.83 4.13 -13.59
C LYS A 217 -2.59 4.70 -14.98
N ARG A 218 -1.36 5.13 -15.30
CA ARG A 218 -1.00 5.66 -16.62
C ARG A 218 -1.19 4.63 -17.73
N ARG A 219 -0.69 3.41 -17.54
CA ARG A 219 -0.82 2.30 -18.50
C ARG A 219 -2.27 1.83 -18.60
N ASN A 220 -3.01 1.81 -17.49
CA ASN A 220 -4.42 1.51 -17.50
C ASN A 220 -5.18 2.54 -18.35
N TYR A 221 -4.94 3.85 -18.15
CA TYR A 221 -5.52 4.89 -19.04
C TYR A 221 -5.18 4.68 -20.52
N GLN A 222 -3.99 4.19 -20.86
CA GLN A 222 -3.62 3.90 -22.26
C GLN A 222 -4.38 2.69 -22.81
N VAL A 223 -4.53 1.63 -22.01
CA VAL A 223 -5.26 0.41 -22.39
C VAL A 223 -6.76 0.68 -22.46
N THR A 224 -7.34 1.38 -21.48
CA THR A 224 -8.74 1.82 -21.54
C THR A 224 -8.95 2.79 -22.69
N ALA A 225 -8.12 3.82 -22.90
CA ALA A 225 -8.30 4.75 -24.03
C ALA A 225 -8.23 4.08 -25.42
N ALA A 226 -7.46 2.99 -25.57
CA ALA A 226 -7.38 2.22 -26.81
C ALA A 226 -8.50 1.19 -27.01
N LEU A 227 -9.10 0.68 -25.92
CA LEU A 227 -10.16 -0.36 -25.94
C LEU A 227 -11.56 0.17 -25.58
N ILE A 228 -11.68 1.45 -25.20
CA ILE A 228 -12.91 2.07 -24.69
C ILE A 228 -14.07 2.05 -25.70
N SER A 229 -13.80 2.07 -27.01
CA SER A 229 -14.85 2.03 -28.02
C SER A 229 -15.74 0.80 -27.87
N ASP A 230 -15.16 -0.37 -27.67
CA ASP A 230 -15.91 -1.63 -27.55
C ASP A 230 -16.49 -1.82 -26.14
N PHE A 231 -15.77 -1.34 -25.11
CA PHE A 231 -16.20 -1.43 -23.71
C PHE A 231 -17.37 -0.49 -23.37
N GLU A 232 -17.31 0.78 -23.78
CA GLU A 232 -18.44 1.72 -23.60
C GLU A 232 -19.66 1.25 -24.41
N LEU A 233 -19.47 0.66 -25.60
CA LEU A 233 -20.54 0.03 -26.37
C LEU A 233 -21.17 -1.15 -25.62
N GLY A 234 -20.35 -2.04 -25.04
CA GLY A 234 -20.82 -3.16 -24.23
C GLY A 234 -21.60 -2.71 -23.00
N ARG A 235 -21.06 -1.75 -22.24
CA ARG A 235 -21.70 -1.18 -21.04
C ARG A 235 -23.01 -0.46 -21.37
N LEU A 236 -23.04 0.35 -22.44
CA LEU A 236 -24.25 1.02 -22.90
C LEU A 236 -25.32 0.04 -23.38
N SER A 237 -24.91 -1.06 -24.04
CA SER A 237 -25.84 -2.11 -24.45
C SER A 237 -26.46 -2.82 -23.24
N LEU A 238 -25.66 -3.11 -22.21
CA LEU A 238 -26.12 -3.77 -20.98
C LEU A 238 -27.06 -2.86 -20.20
N LEU A 239 -26.72 -1.57 -20.05
CA LEU A 239 -27.56 -0.58 -19.39
C LEU A 239 -28.89 -0.37 -20.15
N ARG A 240 -28.86 -0.34 -21.49
CA ARG A 240 -30.08 -0.33 -22.33
C ARG A 240 -30.92 -1.58 -22.11
N ARG A 241 -30.31 -2.77 -22.07
CA ARG A 241 -31.03 -4.03 -21.87
C ARG A 241 -31.69 -4.09 -20.49
N LEU A 242 -30.96 -3.70 -19.45
CA LEU A 242 -31.47 -3.63 -18.07
C LEU A 242 -32.57 -2.56 -17.90
N ALA A 243 -32.47 -1.43 -18.61
CA ALA A 243 -33.51 -0.41 -18.62
C ALA A 243 -34.78 -0.90 -19.35
N LEU A 244 -34.63 -1.60 -20.49
CA LEU A 244 -35.72 -2.21 -21.23
C LEU A 244 -36.42 -3.32 -20.44
N ASP A 245 -35.67 -4.16 -19.73
CA ASP A 245 -36.23 -5.21 -18.87
C ASP A 245 -36.99 -4.63 -17.67
N LYS A 246 -36.57 -3.48 -17.14
CA LYS A 246 -37.33 -2.74 -16.12
C LYS A 246 -38.61 -2.13 -16.68
N LEU A 247 -38.63 -1.71 -17.93
CA LEU A 247 -39.82 -1.16 -18.60
C LEU A 247 -40.83 -2.25 -18.98
N LYS A 248 -40.37 -3.47 -19.30
CA LYS A 248 -41.23 -4.64 -19.55
C LYS A 248 -41.88 -5.24 -18.30
N LYS A 249 -41.44 -4.85 -17.09
CA LYS A 249 -42.01 -5.29 -15.81
C LYS A 249 -43.14 -4.38 -15.29
N ARG A 250 -43.80 -3.63 -16.17
CA ARG A 250 -45.08 -2.95 -15.92
C ARG A 250 -46.14 -3.54 -16.85
#